data_AF-A0A1N6K3R0-F1
#
_entry.id   AF-A0A1N6K3R0-F1
#
_cell.length_a   1.000
_cell.length_b   1.000
_cell.length_c   1.000
_cell.angle_alpha   90.00
_cell.angle_beta   90.00
_cell.angle_gamma   90.00
#
_symmetry.space_group_name_H-M   'P 1'
#
loop_
_entity.id
_entity.type
_entity.pdbx_description
1 polymer ?
#
loop_
_entity_poly.entity_id
_entity_poly.type
_entity_poly.pdbx_seq_one_letter_code
_entity_poly.pdbx_strand_id
1 'polypeptide(L)'
;MEQAYVPMARWGRDHWRCLAYVEAVMVEMAGFQVGADPRMTANRRHYRVLAEQCPRPKRPSHPVRPGMVMRPEYATTLADGTQPDPWHDDWSCVQDFAAEGLFTVGPEQVEPGTTLTFSEAGLALTAKLRQHKAAGGQYRDFACEIAPDAAVAGGDL
;
A
#
# COMPACT_ATOMS: atom_id res chain seq x y z
N MET A 1 -3.29 -14.26 15.26
CA MET A 1 -4.44 -13.94 14.38
C MET A 1 -3.86 -13.84 13.00
N GLU A 2 -4.32 -14.68 12.09
CA GLU A 2 -3.98 -14.60 10.67
C GLU A 2 -4.41 -13.21 10.17
N GLN A 3 -3.47 -12.42 9.65
CA GLN A 3 -3.76 -11.08 9.19
C GLN A 3 -4.48 -11.23 7.85
N ALA A 4 -5.80 -11.00 7.85
CA ALA A 4 -6.60 -11.06 6.64
C ALA A 4 -6.29 -9.82 5.79
N TYR A 5 -5.46 -9.99 4.76
CA TYR A 5 -5.21 -8.97 3.75
C TYR A 5 -6.49 -8.59 3.02
N VAL A 6 -6.64 -7.33 2.65
CA VAL A 6 -7.80 -6.85 1.89
C VAL A 6 -7.57 -7.15 0.41
N PRO A 7 -8.39 -8.00 -0.24
CA PRO A 7 -8.20 -8.30 -1.65
C PRO A 7 -8.47 -7.07 -2.53
N MET A 8 -7.78 -6.97 -3.66
CA MET A 8 -7.82 -5.83 -4.57
C MET A 8 -9.23 -5.47 -5.04
N ALA A 9 -10.11 -6.47 -5.18
CA ALA A 9 -11.52 -6.28 -5.55
C ALA A 9 -12.30 -5.39 -4.55
N ARG A 10 -11.81 -5.22 -3.33
CA ARG A 10 -12.44 -4.42 -2.26
C ARG A 10 -11.75 -3.08 -2.01
N TRP A 11 -10.66 -2.79 -2.72
CA TRP A 11 -9.86 -1.60 -2.50
C TRP A 11 -10.63 -0.32 -2.81
N GLY A 12 -10.63 0.58 -1.82
CA GLY A 12 -11.25 1.90 -1.94
C GLY A 12 -10.25 2.99 -2.26
N ARG A 13 -10.72 4.23 -2.09
CA ARG A 13 -9.94 5.45 -2.30
C ARG A 13 -8.56 5.41 -1.63
N ASP A 14 -8.48 4.93 -0.40
CA ASP A 14 -7.27 5.03 0.41
C ASP A 14 -6.19 4.02 -0.04
N HIS A 15 -6.57 2.80 -0.43
CA HIS A 15 -5.65 1.86 -1.09
C HIS A 15 -5.07 2.47 -2.38
N TRP A 16 -5.94 2.96 -3.28
CA TRP A 16 -5.48 3.54 -4.55
C TRP A 16 -4.62 4.79 -4.36
N ARG A 17 -4.98 5.66 -3.41
CA ARG A 17 -4.18 6.84 -3.05
C ARG A 17 -2.79 6.41 -2.52
N CYS A 18 -2.76 5.42 -1.64
CA CYS A 18 -1.52 4.90 -1.06
C CYS A 18 -0.63 4.28 -2.14
N LEU A 19 -1.18 3.44 -3.02
CA LEU A 19 -0.44 2.82 -4.13
C LEU A 19 0.17 3.87 -5.07
N ALA A 20 -0.58 4.92 -5.42
CA ALA A 20 -0.06 6.02 -6.23
C ALA A 20 1.08 6.80 -5.53
N TYR A 21 0.99 6.98 -4.21
CA TYR A 21 2.08 7.59 -3.44
C TYR A 21 3.33 6.70 -3.44
N VAL A 22 3.18 5.42 -3.14
CA VAL A 22 4.28 4.43 -3.18
C VAL A 22 4.95 4.46 -4.55
N GLU A 23 4.17 4.49 -5.62
CA GLU A 23 4.72 4.52 -6.97
C GLU A 23 5.48 5.78 -7.31
N ALA A 24 4.94 6.95 -7.00
CA ALA A 24 5.63 8.21 -7.22
C ALA A 24 6.98 8.23 -6.47
N VAL A 25 7.03 7.64 -5.28
CA VAL A 25 8.28 7.49 -4.54
C VAL A 25 9.24 6.55 -5.25
N MET A 26 8.78 5.36 -5.63
CA MET A 26 9.66 4.32 -6.20
C MET A 26 10.38 4.83 -7.44
N VAL A 27 9.67 5.59 -8.28
CA VAL A 27 10.21 6.20 -9.50
C VAL A 27 11.31 7.21 -9.19
N GLU A 28 11.11 8.07 -8.18
CA GLU A 28 12.05 9.14 -7.84
C GLU A 28 13.25 8.65 -7.00
N MET A 29 13.08 7.57 -6.23
CA MET A 29 14.02 7.17 -5.18
C MET A 29 14.63 5.76 -5.36
N ALA A 30 14.47 5.14 -6.52
CA ALA A 30 14.92 3.77 -6.82
C ALA A 30 14.37 2.71 -5.86
N GLY A 31 13.09 2.86 -5.47
CA GLY A 31 12.38 1.94 -4.57
C GLY A 31 11.62 2.64 -3.44
N PHE A 32 10.89 1.87 -2.64
CA PHE A 32 10.13 2.36 -1.49
C PHE A 32 10.61 1.68 -0.22
N GLN A 33 11.31 2.42 0.63
CA GLN A 33 11.79 1.90 1.90
C GLN A 33 10.65 1.83 2.93
N VAL A 34 10.46 0.67 3.54
CA VAL A 34 9.63 0.47 4.73
C VAL A 34 10.30 1.20 5.89
N GLY A 35 9.69 2.28 6.38
CA GLY A 35 10.30 3.12 7.41
C GLY A 35 9.41 4.26 7.87
N ALA A 36 9.89 5.06 8.83
CA ALA A 36 9.12 6.17 9.37
C ALA A 36 8.90 7.28 8.33
N ASP A 37 7.79 7.23 7.61
CA ASP A 37 7.42 8.17 6.55
C ASP A 37 6.32 9.14 7.02
N PRO A 38 6.57 10.47 7.06
CA PRO A 38 5.60 11.45 7.54
C PRO A 38 4.38 11.63 6.61
N ARG A 39 4.40 11.10 5.39
CA ARG A 39 3.27 11.12 4.46
C ARG A 39 2.39 9.88 4.54
N MET A 40 2.87 8.84 5.23
CA MET A 40 2.12 7.62 5.50
C MET A 40 1.36 7.77 6.81
N THR A 41 0.05 7.60 6.76
CA THR A 41 -0.81 7.51 7.93
C THR A 41 -0.48 6.21 8.65
N ALA A 42 -0.15 6.28 9.94
CA ALA A 42 0.27 5.13 10.71
C ALA A 42 -0.48 5.03 12.05
N ASN A 43 -0.95 3.83 12.37
CA ASN A 43 -1.47 3.49 13.70
C ASN A 43 -0.33 3.40 14.73
N ARG A 44 -0.68 3.21 16.02
CA ARG A 44 0.30 3.28 17.12
C ARG A 44 1.36 2.19 17.02
N ARG A 45 0.98 1.01 16.53
CA ARG A 45 1.86 -0.16 16.41
C ARG A 45 2.90 0.10 15.32
N HIS A 46 2.47 0.40 14.09
CA HIS A 46 3.40 0.67 12.99
C HIS A 46 4.25 1.91 13.25
N TYR A 47 3.67 2.98 13.79
CA TYR A 47 4.42 4.17 14.17
C TYR A 47 5.59 3.84 15.12
N ARG A 48 5.31 3.09 16.19
CA ARG A 48 6.35 2.71 17.16
C ARG A 48 7.44 1.86 16.52
N VAL A 49 7.06 0.79 15.82
CA VAL A 49 8.01 -0.13 15.18
C VAL A 49 8.89 0.60 14.18
N LEU A 50 8.31 1.37 13.28
CA LEU A 50 9.06 2.06 12.22
C LEU A 50 9.92 3.21 12.77
N ALA A 51 9.46 3.92 13.80
CA ALA A 51 10.25 4.98 14.44
C ALA A 51 11.44 4.42 15.25
N GLU A 52 11.28 3.26 15.87
CA GLU A 52 12.33 2.60 16.66
C GLU A 52 13.34 1.87 15.76
N GLN A 53 12.89 1.23 14.68
CA GLN A 53 13.71 0.28 13.90
C GLN A 53 14.24 0.85 12.58
N CYS A 54 13.64 1.91 12.04
CA CYS A 54 14.05 2.45 10.73
C CYS A 54 14.63 3.85 10.83
N PRO A 55 15.73 4.14 10.10
CA PRO A 55 16.10 5.51 9.82
C PRO A 55 15.02 6.19 8.96
N ARG A 56 14.97 7.53 9.01
CA ARG A 56 14.03 8.27 8.16
C ARG A 56 14.36 8.03 6.69
N PRO A 57 13.36 7.75 5.83
CA PRO A 57 13.57 7.74 4.39
C PRO A 57 14.17 9.08 3.95
N LYS A 58 15.19 9.07 3.08
CA LYS A 58 15.83 10.28 2.55
C LYS A 58 14.82 11.03 1.64
N ARG A 59 14.01 11.92 2.22
CA ARG A 59 12.97 12.70 1.52
C ARG A 59 13.03 14.18 1.91
N PRO A 60 12.44 15.10 1.11
CA PRO A 60 12.38 16.52 1.43
C PRO A 60 11.85 16.77 2.85
N SER A 61 12.54 17.64 3.59
CA SER A 61 12.40 17.84 5.03
C SER A 61 11.02 18.36 5.43
N HIS A 62 10.11 17.46 5.81
CA HIS A 62 8.96 17.82 6.64
C HIS A 62 9.29 17.55 8.12
N PRO A 63 9.01 18.50 9.03
CA PRO A 63 9.24 18.31 10.44
C PRO A 63 8.40 17.13 10.95
N VAL A 64 9.03 16.28 11.75
CA VAL A 64 8.31 15.24 12.51
C VAL A 64 7.24 15.93 13.33
N ARG A 65 6.03 15.37 13.36
CA ARG A 65 5.11 15.56 14.48
C ARG A 65 5.14 14.27 15.30
N PRO A 66 6.13 14.07 16.19
CA PRO A 66 6.15 12.90 17.04
C PRO A 66 4.91 12.97 17.92
N GLY A 67 3.95 12.08 17.71
CA GLY A 67 2.71 12.04 18.51
C GLY A 67 1.40 12.12 17.74
N MET A 68 1.40 12.39 16.43
CA MET A 68 0.19 12.21 15.61
C MET A 68 0.12 10.77 15.10
N VAL A 69 -0.54 9.93 15.88
CA VAL A 69 -0.92 8.57 15.51
C VAL A 69 -2.33 8.60 14.93
N MET A 70 -2.58 7.76 13.92
CA MET A 70 -3.90 7.58 13.33
C MET A 70 -4.96 7.28 14.40
N ARG A 71 -6.11 7.95 14.31
CA ARG A 71 -7.31 7.62 15.08
C ARG A 71 -8.14 6.59 14.32
N PRO A 72 -8.90 5.70 14.99
CA PRO A 72 -9.76 4.71 14.34
C PRO A 72 -10.69 5.25 13.25
N GLU A 73 -11.23 6.47 13.45
CA GLU A 73 -12.10 7.16 12.48
C GLU A 73 -11.43 7.48 11.12
N TYR A 74 -10.10 7.43 11.07
CA TYR A 74 -9.30 7.67 9.87
C TYR A 74 -8.69 6.39 9.29
N ALA A 75 -9.17 5.21 9.70
CA ALA A 75 -8.79 3.94 9.10
C ALA A 75 -9.08 3.93 7.59
N THR A 76 -8.33 3.10 6.86
CA THR A 76 -8.52 2.91 5.42
C THR A 76 -9.97 2.54 5.11
N THR A 77 -10.59 3.30 4.21
CA THR A 77 -11.97 3.04 3.77
C THR A 77 -11.97 2.18 2.50
N LEU A 78 -12.75 1.09 2.52
CA LEU A 78 -12.94 0.19 1.39
C LEU A 78 -13.87 0.80 0.32
N ALA A 79 -13.96 0.14 -0.84
CA ALA A 79 -14.77 0.61 -1.97
C ALA A 79 -16.25 0.82 -1.62
N ASP A 80 -16.79 -0.04 -0.75
CA ASP A 80 -18.17 0.02 -0.26
C ASP A 80 -18.39 1.07 0.85
N GLY A 81 -17.35 1.81 1.22
CA GLY A 81 -17.39 2.80 2.29
C GLY A 81 -17.18 2.22 3.70
N THR A 82 -16.94 0.91 3.84
CA THR A 82 -16.73 0.28 5.14
C THR A 82 -15.29 0.44 5.64
N GLN A 83 -15.11 0.33 6.96
CA GLN A 83 -13.83 0.27 7.66
C GLN A 83 -13.81 -0.97 8.56
N PRO A 84 -13.65 -2.20 8.00
CA PRO A 84 -13.79 -3.43 8.77
C PRO A 84 -12.70 -3.62 9.82
N ASP A 85 -11.53 -3.00 9.63
CA ASP A 85 -10.46 -2.94 10.62
C ASP A 85 -10.16 -1.47 10.99
N PRO A 86 -10.47 -1.05 12.25
CA PRO A 86 -10.21 0.31 12.72
C PRO A 86 -8.71 0.66 12.86
N TRP A 87 -7.82 -0.31 12.65
CA TRP A 87 -6.37 -0.13 12.70
C TRP A 87 -5.69 -0.23 11.34
N HIS A 88 -6.47 -0.47 10.28
CA HIS A 88 -5.95 -0.51 8.92
C HIS A 88 -5.48 0.87 8.49
N ASP A 89 -4.16 0.99 8.34
CA ASP A 89 -3.46 2.24 8.00
C ASP A 89 -2.74 2.12 6.65
N ASP A 90 -1.95 3.13 6.25
CA ASP A 90 -1.26 3.09 4.97
C ASP A 90 -0.22 1.96 4.91
N TRP A 91 0.34 1.51 6.04
CA TRP A 91 1.25 0.35 6.08
C TRP A 91 0.53 -0.99 5.97
N SER A 92 -0.71 -1.05 6.44
CA SER A 92 -1.61 -2.19 6.19
C SER A 92 -1.93 -2.29 4.70
N CYS A 93 -2.18 -1.16 4.02
CA CYS A 93 -2.31 -1.14 2.55
C CYS A 93 -1.04 -1.67 1.84
N VAL A 94 0.17 -1.32 2.33
CA VAL A 94 1.42 -1.84 1.74
C VAL A 94 1.51 -3.37 1.87
N GLN A 95 1.06 -3.94 2.98
CA GLN A 95 0.97 -5.39 3.12
C GLN A 95 -0.06 -6.02 2.18
N ASP A 96 -1.22 -5.38 1.99
CA ASP A 96 -2.20 -5.83 0.99
C ASP A 96 -1.61 -5.83 -0.43
N PHE A 97 -0.80 -4.82 -0.78
CA PHE A 97 -0.15 -4.74 -2.09
C PHE A 97 0.84 -5.90 -2.30
N ALA A 98 1.59 -6.26 -1.25
CA ALA A 98 2.50 -7.39 -1.28
C ALA A 98 1.74 -8.73 -1.42
N ALA A 99 0.61 -8.88 -0.71
CA ALA A 99 -0.26 -10.04 -0.81
C ALA A 99 -0.89 -10.20 -2.20
N GLU A 100 -1.16 -9.11 -2.89
CA GLU A 100 -1.62 -9.08 -4.29
C GLU A 100 -0.48 -9.22 -5.31
N GLY A 101 0.75 -9.47 -4.87
CA GLY A 101 1.90 -9.68 -5.75
C GLY A 101 2.35 -8.43 -6.51
N LEU A 102 2.00 -7.23 -6.02
CA LEU A 102 2.41 -5.99 -6.67
C LEU A 102 3.89 -5.69 -6.45
N PHE A 103 4.51 -6.24 -5.41
CA PHE A 103 5.95 -6.14 -5.19
C PHE A 103 6.68 -7.40 -5.63
N THR A 104 8.01 -7.31 -5.75
CA THR A 104 8.90 -8.44 -6.02
C THR A 104 9.05 -9.40 -4.82
N VAL A 105 8.44 -9.06 -3.68
CA VAL A 105 8.52 -9.78 -2.42
C VAL A 105 7.11 -9.98 -1.83
N GLY A 106 6.95 -11.01 -1.02
CA GLY A 106 5.70 -11.32 -0.32
C GLY A 106 5.46 -10.42 0.91
N PRO A 107 4.25 -10.46 1.49
CA PRO A 107 3.89 -9.64 2.65
C PRO A 107 4.76 -9.91 3.89
N GLU A 108 5.26 -11.14 4.06
CA GLU A 108 6.18 -11.53 5.13
C GLU A 108 7.56 -10.89 5.03
N GLN A 109 7.88 -10.26 3.90
CA GLN A 109 9.13 -9.56 3.66
C GLN A 109 8.96 -8.03 3.74
N VAL A 110 7.75 -7.53 4.01
CA VAL A 110 7.47 -6.10 4.23
C VAL A 110 7.87 -5.73 5.65
N GLU A 111 9.17 -5.73 5.89
CA GLU A 111 9.76 -5.52 7.22
C GLU A 111 10.47 -4.17 7.33
N PRO A 112 10.54 -3.58 8.54
CA PRO A 112 11.29 -2.36 8.82
C PRO A 112 12.69 -2.32 8.16
N GLY A 113 12.95 -1.28 7.36
CA GLY A 113 14.22 -1.03 6.70
C GLY A 113 14.34 -1.62 5.29
N THR A 114 13.47 -2.54 4.92
CA THR A 114 13.45 -3.18 3.59
C THR A 114 13.11 -2.17 2.50
N THR A 115 13.80 -2.23 1.36
CA THR A 115 13.45 -1.45 0.16
C THR A 115 12.65 -2.31 -0.80
N LEU A 116 11.39 -1.94 -0.99
CA LEU A 116 10.47 -2.61 -1.90
C LEU A 116 10.65 -2.10 -3.33
N THR A 117 10.39 -2.97 -4.31
CA THR A 117 10.28 -2.66 -5.74
C THR A 117 9.05 -3.34 -6.31
N PHE A 118 8.43 -2.74 -7.33
CA PHE A 118 7.28 -3.35 -7.99
C PHE A 118 7.68 -4.58 -8.81
N SER A 119 6.79 -5.57 -8.84
CA SER A 119 6.78 -6.61 -9.86
C SER A 119 6.32 -6.04 -11.21
N GLU A 120 6.38 -6.84 -12.27
CA GLU A 120 5.82 -6.46 -13.57
C GLU A 120 4.32 -6.13 -13.49
N ALA A 121 3.56 -6.92 -12.71
CA ALA A 121 2.14 -6.67 -12.46
C ALA A 121 1.92 -5.35 -11.72
N GLY A 122 2.73 -5.05 -10.70
CA GLY A 122 2.70 -3.78 -9.98
C GLY A 122 2.97 -2.58 -10.90
N LEU A 123 3.99 -2.67 -11.75
CA LEU A 123 4.31 -1.63 -12.75
C LEU A 123 3.16 -1.40 -13.73
N ALA A 124 2.58 -2.48 -14.26
CA ALA A 124 1.45 -2.38 -15.19
C ALA A 124 0.21 -1.74 -14.54
N LEU A 125 -0.12 -2.14 -13.30
CA LEU A 125 -1.27 -1.61 -12.57
C LEU A 125 -1.09 -0.13 -12.23
N THR A 126 0.07 0.23 -11.72
CA THR A 126 0.36 1.62 -11.33
C THR A 126 0.42 2.56 -12.53
N ALA A 127 0.87 2.09 -13.69
CA ALA A 127 0.78 2.85 -14.93
C ALA A 127 -0.68 3.19 -15.30
N LYS A 128 -1.61 2.22 -15.18
CA LYS A 128 -3.05 2.45 -15.39
C LYS A 128 -3.63 3.45 -14.38
N LEU A 129 -3.25 3.31 -13.11
CA LEU A 129 -3.69 4.21 -12.05
C LEU A 129 -3.21 5.65 -12.28
N ARG A 130 -1.94 5.81 -12.67
CA ARG A 130 -1.37 7.10 -13.05
C ARG A 130 -2.08 7.70 -14.26
N GLN A 131 -2.36 6.90 -15.28
CA GLN A 131 -3.10 7.35 -16.46
C GLN A 131 -4.51 7.84 -16.08
N HIS A 132 -5.26 7.07 -15.28
CA HIS A 132 -6.58 7.47 -14.77
C HIS A 132 -6.51 8.80 -14.03
N LYS A 133 -5.51 8.97 -13.17
CA LYS A 133 -5.31 10.22 -12.44
C LYS A 133 -4.94 11.39 -13.34
N ALA A 134 -4.05 11.19 -14.30
CA ALA A 134 -3.67 12.21 -15.27
C ALA A 134 -4.85 12.66 -16.15
N ALA A 135 -5.79 11.76 -16.43
CA ALA A 135 -7.03 12.06 -17.15
C ALA A 135 -8.09 12.80 -16.31
N GLY A 136 -7.79 13.14 -15.05
CA GLY A 136 -8.70 13.86 -14.14
C GLY A 136 -9.59 12.97 -13.27
N GLY A 137 -9.42 11.65 -13.32
CA GLY A 137 -10.18 10.70 -12.51
C GLY A 137 -9.93 10.84 -11.00
N GLN A 138 -10.89 10.39 -10.18
CA GLN A 138 -10.70 10.30 -8.72
C GLN A 138 -10.25 8.89 -8.32
N TYR A 139 -9.49 8.77 -7.22
CA TYR A 139 -9.02 7.47 -6.73
C TYR A 139 -10.17 6.55 -6.36
N ARG A 140 -11.27 7.10 -5.83
CA ARG A 140 -12.46 6.33 -5.46
C ARG A 140 -13.17 5.69 -6.65
N ASP A 141 -12.96 6.23 -7.85
CA ASP A 141 -13.62 5.78 -9.09
C ASP A 141 -12.70 4.87 -9.91
N PHE A 142 -11.49 4.59 -9.43
CA PHE A 142 -10.58 3.67 -10.12
C PHE A 142 -11.04 2.24 -9.84
N ALA A 143 -11.38 1.53 -10.91
CA ALA A 143 -11.66 0.10 -10.88
C ALA A 143 -10.60 -0.61 -11.70
N CYS A 144 -9.92 -1.59 -11.10
CA CYS A 144 -9.14 -2.54 -11.87
C CYS A 144 -10.06 -3.70 -12.23
N GLU A 145 -10.29 -3.92 -13.52
CA GLU A 145 -10.76 -5.22 -13.97
C GLU A 145 -9.67 -6.23 -13.63
N ILE A 146 -9.91 -7.05 -12.62
CA ILE A 146 -9.10 -8.24 -12.38
C ILE A 146 -9.40 -9.12 -13.60
N ALA A 147 -8.47 -9.18 -14.56
CA ALA A 147 -8.54 -10.22 -15.55
C ALA A 147 -8.55 -11.55 -14.77
N PRO A 148 -9.57 -12.41 -14.96
CA PRO A 148 -9.61 -13.68 -14.26
C PRO A 148 -8.53 -14.57 -14.87
N ASP A 149 -7.30 -14.48 -14.39
CA ASP A 149 -6.22 -15.31 -14.90
C ASP A 149 -6.09 -16.61 -14.11
N ALA A 150 -6.11 -17.68 -14.91
CA ALA A 150 -5.68 -19.02 -14.60
C ALA A 150 -6.45 -19.73 -13.48
N ALA A 151 -7.63 -20.23 -13.86
CA ALA A 151 -8.06 -21.54 -13.37
C ALA A 151 -6.85 -22.46 -13.34
N VAL A 152 -6.55 -22.94 -12.14
CA VAL A 152 -5.56 -23.96 -11.86
C VAL A 152 -5.75 -25.07 -12.89
N ALA A 153 -4.83 -25.15 -13.85
CA ALA A 153 -4.70 -26.32 -14.69
C ALA A 153 -4.16 -27.44 -13.80
N GLY A 154 -5.05 -27.99 -12.96
CA GLY A 154 -4.90 -29.30 -12.36
C GLY A 154 -5.08 -30.30 -13.47
N GLY A 155 -4.03 -30.46 -14.27
CA GLY A 155 -3.90 -31.57 -15.18
C GLY A 155 -3.93 -32.86 -14.36
N ASP A 156 -4.80 -33.77 -14.78
CA ASP A 156 -4.64 -35.20 -14.54
C ASP A 156 -3.17 -35.59 -14.73
N LEU A 157 -2.61 -36.27 -13.72
CA LEU A 157 -1.74 -37.45 -13.83
C LEU A 157 -1.51 -38.04 -12.43
#